data_AF-A0A1A7XBC4-F1
#
_entry.id   AF-A0A1A7XBC4-F1
#
_cell.length_a   1.000
_cell.length_b   1.000
_cell.length_c   1.000
_cell.angle_alpha   90.00
_cell.angle_beta   90.00
_cell.angle_gamma   90.00
#
_symmetry.space_group_name_H-M   'P 1'
#
loop_
_entity.id
_entity.type
_entity.pdbx_description
1 polymer ?
#
loop_
_entity_poly.entity_id
_entity_poly.type
_entity_poly.pdbx_seq_one_letter_code
_entity_poly.pdbx_strand_id
1 'polypeptide(L)'
;MSWVKAMSVSGEDVFDENADELNLQSKEWAANMKKRVMDGYVDGVDAGEEASLQAGFNEGFREGAAQTAAVGRLKGMVSAIWCWCQTQHPEIPVSVTDLLQQVTRHEEQIMDSIRKRLENPPPSMSDVSDSMEDLEVEQTKPSSCGEKEPECCGGVQKMDSSGPCQLQNICSKSTDCSGESLNVLLQRCMDVISELGLPQELVGHIQELKSV
;
A
#
# COMPACT_ATOMS: atom_id res chain seq x y z
N MET A 1 -38.69 82.66 -40.47
CA MET A 1 -37.62 81.65 -40.68
C MET A 1 -37.37 80.94 -39.38
N SER A 2 -37.55 79.61 -39.38
CA SER A 2 -37.49 78.72 -38.21
C SER A 2 -36.03 78.40 -37.87
N TRP A 3 -35.64 78.58 -36.62
CA TRP A 3 -34.38 78.06 -36.08
C TRP A 3 -34.73 77.19 -34.88
N VAL A 4 -35.14 75.95 -35.16
CA VAL A 4 -35.05 74.86 -34.19
C VAL A 4 -33.57 74.50 -34.13
N LYS A 5 -32.90 74.95 -33.07
CA LYS A 5 -31.57 74.46 -32.72
C LYS A 5 -31.75 73.03 -32.21
N ALA A 6 -31.47 72.07 -33.08
CA ALA A 6 -31.36 70.68 -32.70
C ALA A 6 -30.36 70.56 -31.53
N MET A 7 -30.83 70.02 -30.40
CA MET A 7 -29.93 69.51 -29.39
C MET A 7 -29.14 68.39 -30.06
N SER A 8 -27.82 68.54 -30.16
CA SER A 8 -26.96 67.38 -30.37
C SER A 8 -27.23 66.44 -29.22
N VAL A 9 -27.91 65.33 -29.50
CA VAL A 9 -27.72 64.09 -28.76
C VAL A 9 -26.25 63.75 -29.00
N SER A 10 -25.39 64.25 -28.12
CA SER A 10 -24.12 63.61 -27.86
C SER A 10 -24.49 62.22 -27.40
N GLY A 11 -24.41 61.25 -28.31
CA GLY A 11 -24.49 59.83 -28.02
C GLY A 11 -23.25 59.44 -27.23
N GLU A 12 -23.15 59.95 -26.01
CA GLU A 12 -22.35 59.33 -24.98
C GLU A 12 -23.15 58.09 -24.58
N ASP A 13 -22.71 56.94 -25.08
CA ASP A 13 -23.18 55.64 -24.67
C ASP A 13 -22.72 55.42 -23.22
N VAL A 14 -23.48 56.00 -22.28
CA VAL A 14 -23.16 56.04 -20.84
C VAL A 14 -23.38 54.66 -20.18
N PHE A 15 -23.98 53.71 -20.90
CA PHE A 15 -24.17 52.33 -20.45
C PHE A 15 -23.93 51.36 -21.61
N ASP A 16 -22.67 50.96 -21.81
CA ASP A 16 -22.36 49.79 -22.65
C ASP A 16 -22.84 48.53 -21.90
N GLU A 17 -24.13 48.23 -22.05
CA GLU A 17 -24.82 47.07 -21.47
C GLU A 17 -24.12 45.75 -21.83
N ASN A 18 -23.42 45.71 -22.97
CA ASN A 18 -22.67 44.55 -23.45
C ASN A 18 -21.25 44.46 -22.88
N ALA A 19 -20.62 45.57 -22.48
CA ALA A 19 -19.34 45.54 -21.78
C ALA A 19 -19.45 44.91 -20.40
N ASP A 20 -20.54 45.17 -19.68
CA ASP A 20 -20.79 44.54 -18.38
C ASP A 20 -21.02 43.03 -18.51
N GLU A 21 -21.74 42.60 -19.56
CA GLU A 21 -21.94 41.17 -19.86
C GLU A 21 -20.64 40.46 -20.27
N LEU A 22 -19.82 41.06 -21.14
CA LEU A 22 -18.52 40.51 -21.54
C LEU A 22 -17.52 40.47 -20.38
N ASN A 23 -17.54 41.48 -19.51
CA ASN A 23 -16.69 41.53 -18.31
C ASN A 23 -17.11 40.47 -17.29
N LEU A 24 -18.42 40.25 -17.13
CA LEU A 24 -18.96 39.18 -16.30
C LEU A 24 -18.58 37.79 -16.83
N GLN A 25 -18.75 37.54 -18.13
CA GLN A 25 -18.34 36.27 -18.76
C GLN A 25 -16.83 36.02 -18.61
N SER A 26 -16.00 37.04 -18.79
CA SER A 26 -14.54 36.95 -18.61
C SER A 26 -14.15 36.62 -17.16
N LYS A 27 -14.80 37.25 -16.18
CA LYS A 27 -14.60 36.96 -14.75
C LYS A 27 -15.03 35.55 -14.38
N GLU A 28 -16.20 35.11 -14.85
CA GLU A 28 -16.69 33.75 -14.62
C GLU A 28 -15.77 32.71 -15.25
N TRP A 29 -15.30 32.94 -16.47
CA TRP A 29 -14.33 32.07 -17.13
C TRP A 29 -13.02 31.98 -16.34
N ALA A 30 -12.47 33.10 -15.90
CA ALA A 30 -11.24 33.14 -15.11
C ALA A 30 -11.39 32.45 -13.75
N ALA A 31 -12.51 32.68 -13.05
CA ALA A 31 -12.82 32.03 -11.79
C ALA A 31 -12.99 30.51 -11.97
N ASN A 32 -13.69 30.08 -13.02
CA ASN A 32 -13.91 28.68 -13.32
C ASN A 32 -12.59 27.99 -13.71
N MET A 33 -11.74 28.65 -14.49
CA MET A 33 -10.42 28.12 -14.84
C MET A 33 -9.52 27.96 -13.61
N LYS A 34 -9.48 28.96 -12.73
CA LYS A 34 -8.76 28.89 -11.46
C LYS A 34 -9.28 27.75 -10.59
N LYS A 35 -10.61 27.58 -10.54
CA LYS A 35 -11.24 26.47 -9.80
C LYS A 35 -10.80 25.11 -10.36
N ARG A 36 -10.86 24.90 -11.68
CA ARG A 36 -10.42 23.62 -12.30
C ARG A 36 -8.96 23.27 -12.01
N VAL A 37 -8.07 24.26 -11.97
CA VAL A 37 -6.65 24.04 -11.62
C VAL A 37 -6.53 23.57 -10.16
N MET A 38 -7.26 24.21 -9.24
CA MET A 38 -7.25 23.81 -7.83
C MET A 38 -7.91 22.44 -7.63
N ASP A 39 -9.04 22.19 -8.29
CA ASP A 39 -9.74 20.91 -8.25
C ASP A 39 -8.82 19.79 -8.75
N GLY A 40 -8.07 20.00 -9.83
CA GLY A 40 -7.10 19.02 -10.35
C GLY A 40 -5.89 18.80 -9.44
N TYR A 41 -5.45 19.82 -8.69
CA TYR A 41 -4.39 19.65 -7.68
C TYR A 41 -4.89 18.81 -6.50
N VAL A 42 -6.08 19.12 -5.98
CA VAL A 42 -6.70 18.36 -4.88
C VAL A 42 -6.92 16.91 -5.30
N ASP A 43 -7.50 16.69 -6.48
CA ASP A 43 -7.71 15.35 -7.04
C ASP A 43 -6.39 14.59 -7.21
N GLY A 44 -5.32 15.26 -7.66
CA GLY A 44 -3.99 14.67 -7.79
C GLY A 44 -3.35 14.27 -6.45
N VAL A 45 -3.55 15.07 -5.40
CA VAL A 45 -3.08 14.74 -4.04
C VAL A 45 -3.85 13.54 -3.50
N ASP A 46 -5.18 13.56 -3.59
CA ASP A 46 -6.05 12.49 -3.11
C ASP A 46 -5.75 11.17 -3.84
N ALA A 47 -5.62 11.21 -5.17
CA ALA A 47 -5.28 10.04 -5.98
C ALA A 47 -3.87 9.50 -5.65
N GLY A 48 -2.91 10.38 -5.36
CA GLY A 48 -1.55 10.00 -4.97
C GLY A 48 -1.50 9.31 -3.60
N GLU A 49 -2.27 9.83 -2.63
CA GLU A 49 -2.43 9.25 -1.31
C GLU A 49 -3.08 7.86 -1.40
N GLU A 50 -4.22 7.75 -2.09
CA GLU A 50 -4.92 6.48 -2.27
C GLU A 50 -4.04 5.43 -2.97
N ALA A 51 -3.34 5.83 -4.03
CA ALA A 51 -2.45 4.91 -4.76
C ALA A 51 -1.30 4.39 -3.87
N SER A 52 -0.72 5.25 -3.05
CA SER A 52 0.37 4.89 -2.14
C SER A 52 -0.13 3.95 -1.02
N LEU A 53 -1.30 4.24 -0.44
CA LEU A 53 -1.94 3.39 0.56
C LEU A 53 -2.29 2.00 -0.01
N GLN A 54 -2.88 1.97 -1.21
CA GLN A 54 -3.27 0.71 -1.85
C GLN A 54 -2.05 -0.13 -2.21
N ALA A 55 -0.95 0.50 -2.66
CA ALA A 55 0.30 -0.22 -2.91
C ALA A 55 0.85 -0.87 -1.64
N GLY A 56 0.85 -0.14 -0.51
CA GLY A 56 1.25 -0.67 0.79
C GLY A 56 0.34 -1.80 1.28
N PHE A 57 -0.98 -1.65 1.13
CA PHE A 57 -1.94 -2.71 1.47
C PHE A 57 -1.73 -3.98 0.64
N ASN A 58 -1.58 -3.84 -0.68
CA ASN A 58 -1.39 -4.99 -1.58
C ASN A 58 -0.13 -5.78 -1.21
N GLU A 59 0.95 -5.07 -0.89
CA GLU A 59 2.22 -5.69 -0.50
C GLU A 59 2.10 -6.40 0.86
N GLY A 60 1.54 -5.73 1.86
CA GLY A 60 1.28 -6.32 3.17
C GLY A 60 0.33 -7.51 3.11
N PHE A 61 -0.73 -7.43 2.29
CA PHE A 61 -1.66 -8.53 2.05
C PHE A 61 -0.97 -9.72 1.40
N ARG A 62 -0.15 -9.49 0.36
CA ARG A 62 0.60 -10.54 -0.33
C ARG A 62 1.55 -11.26 0.63
N GLU A 63 2.29 -10.51 1.43
CA GLU A 63 3.21 -11.09 2.43
C GLU A 63 2.46 -11.85 3.53
N GLY A 64 1.41 -11.24 4.11
CA GLY A 64 0.61 -11.88 5.16
C GLY A 64 -0.10 -13.14 4.68
N ALA A 65 -0.69 -13.11 3.47
CA ALA A 65 -1.32 -14.26 2.85
C ALA A 65 -0.31 -15.37 2.55
N ALA A 66 0.89 -15.05 2.05
CA ALA A 66 1.93 -16.04 1.80
C ALA A 66 2.34 -16.79 3.09
N GLN A 67 2.37 -16.09 4.23
CA GLN A 67 2.75 -16.70 5.51
C GLN A 67 1.62 -17.48 6.19
N THR A 68 0.35 -17.10 5.99
CA THR A 68 -0.79 -17.64 6.77
C THR A 68 -1.73 -18.54 5.97
N ALA A 69 -1.79 -18.42 4.64
CA ALA A 69 -2.80 -19.11 3.83
C ALA A 69 -2.70 -20.64 3.93
N ALA A 70 -1.49 -21.20 3.86
CA ALA A 70 -1.28 -22.65 3.95
C ALA A 70 -1.67 -23.20 5.33
N VAL A 71 -1.31 -22.48 6.41
CA VAL A 71 -1.65 -22.85 7.79
C VAL A 71 -3.15 -22.75 8.03
N GLY A 72 -3.80 -21.69 7.53
CA GLY A 72 -5.25 -21.51 7.63
C GLY A 72 -6.02 -22.61 6.91
N ARG A 73 -5.56 -23.02 5.71
CA ARG A 73 -6.13 -24.18 4.99
C ARG A 73 -5.95 -25.48 5.76
N LEU A 74 -4.76 -25.74 6.29
CA LEU A 74 -4.50 -26.91 7.12
C LEU A 74 -5.42 -26.95 8.34
N LYS A 75 -5.56 -25.82 9.04
CA LYS A 75 -6.48 -25.69 10.19
C LYS A 75 -7.92 -26.01 9.80
N GLY A 76 -8.38 -25.50 8.65
CA GLY A 76 -9.71 -25.81 8.12
C GLY A 76 -9.90 -27.30 7.85
N MET A 77 -8.92 -27.96 7.23
CA MET A 77 -8.95 -29.40 6.97
C MET A 77 -8.99 -30.21 8.27
N VAL A 78 -8.10 -29.93 9.23
CA VAL A 78 -8.04 -30.63 10.52
C VAL A 78 -9.32 -30.40 11.32
N SER A 79 -9.88 -29.19 11.29
CA SER A 79 -11.16 -28.89 11.94
C SER A 79 -12.33 -29.67 11.33
N ALA A 80 -12.33 -29.86 10.00
CA ALA A 80 -13.32 -30.69 9.32
C ALA A 80 -13.19 -32.17 9.70
N ILE A 81 -11.96 -32.70 9.77
CA ILE A 81 -11.68 -34.07 10.23
C ILE A 81 -12.17 -34.24 11.68
N TRP A 82 -11.83 -33.30 12.56
CA TRP A 82 -12.26 -33.30 13.96
C TRP A 82 -13.79 -33.33 14.09
N CYS A 83 -14.50 -32.49 13.32
CA CYS A 83 -15.96 -32.46 13.29
C CYS A 83 -16.57 -33.77 12.76
N TRP A 84 -15.96 -34.36 11.72
CA TRP A 84 -16.37 -35.65 11.20
C TRP A 84 -16.18 -36.77 12.24
N CYS A 85 -15.05 -36.80 12.95
CA CYS A 85 -14.80 -37.75 14.03
C CYS A 85 -15.86 -37.64 15.14
N GLN A 86 -16.27 -36.42 15.51
CA GLN A 86 -17.31 -36.19 16.51
C GLN A 86 -18.69 -36.76 16.09
N THR A 87 -18.95 -36.83 14.79
CA THR A 87 -20.21 -37.37 14.25
C THR A 87 -20.19 -38.89 14.17
N GLN A 88 -19.04 -39.49 13.85
CA GLN A 88 -18.91 -40.94 13.63
C GLN A 88 -18.51 -41.72 14.88
N HIS A 89 -17.79 -41.09 15.80
CA HIS A 89 -17.26 -41.74 17.01
C HIS A 89 -17.79 -41.05 18.27
N PRO A 90 -18.19 -41.82 19.30
CA PRO A 90 -18.59 -41.25 20.60
C PRO A 90 -17.41 -40.60 21.34
N GLU A 91 -16.16 -40.98 21.02
CA GLU A 91 -14.95 -40.37 21.55
C GLU A 91 -14.03 -39.93 20.41
N ILE A 92 -13.58 -38.68 20.47
CA ILE A 92 -12.70 -38.10 19.46
C ILE A 92 -11.28 -38.60 19.68
N PRO A 93 -10.56 -39.06 18.64
CA PRO A 93 -9.18 -39.49 18.77
C PRO A 93 -8.28 -38.37 19.30
N VAL A 94 -7.46 -38.68 20.32
CA VAL A 94 -6.54 -37.71 20.93
C VAL A 94 -5.55 -37.15 19.91
N SER A 95 -5.15 -37.94 18.91
CA SER A 95 -4.27 -37.53 17.81
C SER A 95 -4.84 -36.36 17.01
N VAL A 96 -6.15 -36.36 16.77
CA VAL A 96 -6.84 -35.29 16.01
C VAL A 96 -6.93 -34.02 16.84
N THR A 97 -7.28 -34.13 18.13
CA THR A 97 -7.34 -32.97 19.03
C THR A 97 -5.98 -32.33 19.25
N ASP A 98 -4.94 -33.13 19.42
CA ASP A 98 -3.57 -32.65 19.61
C ASP A 98 -3.05 -31.96 18.34
N LEU A 99 -3.29 -32.56 17.17
CA LEU A 99 -2.95 -31.94 15.88
C LEU A 99 -3.66 -30.59 15.69
N LEU A 100 -4.95 -30.50 16.00
CA LEU A 100 -5.70 -29.23 15.89
C LEU A 100 -5.13 -28.15 16.83
N GLN A 101 -4.75 -28.53 18.05
CA GLN A 101 -4.14 -27.63 19.01
C GLN A 101 -2.76 -27.15 18.52
N GLN A 102 -1.94 -28.04 17.98
CA GLN A 102 -0.63 -27.69 17.43
C GLN A 102 -0.73 -26.74 16.23
N VAL A 103 -1.64 -27.02 15.29
CA VAL A 103 -1.87 -26.14 14.13
C VAL A 103 -2.36 -24.76 14.57
N THR A 104 -3.24 -24.70 15.56
CA THR A 104 -3.73 -23.42 16.13
C THR A 104 -2.60 -22.64 16.78
N ARG A 105 -1.75 -23.31 17.57
CA ARG A 105 -0.58 -22.68 18.19
C ARG A 105 0.42 -22.17 17.15
N HIS A 106 0.61 -22.90 16.06
CA HIS A 106 1.50 -22.49 14.97
C HIS A 106 0.97 -21.24 14.25
N GLU A 107 -0.34 -21.17 14.00
CA GLU A 107 -0.99 -19.98 13.45
C GLU A 107 -0.81 -18.75 14.36
N GLU A 108 -1.05 -18.91 15.66
CA GLU A 108 -0.85 -17.85 16.66
C GLU A 108 0.58 -17.34 16.67
N GLN A 109 1.57 -18.24 16.61
CA GLN A 109 2.99 -17.86 16.53
C GLN A 109 3.30 -17.03 15.28
N ILE A 110 2.72 -17.38 14.13
CA ILE A 110 2.88 -16.62 12.89
C ILE A 110 2.24 -15.24 13.04
N MET A 111 1.00 -15.16 13.52
CA MET A 111 0.31 -13.88 13.74
C MET A 111 1.06 -12.96 14.71
N ASP A 112 1.59 -13.51 15.80
CA ASP A 112 2.40 -12.77 16.76
C ASP A 112 3.71 -12.27 16.14
N SER A 113 4.35 -13.08 15.29
CA SER A 113 5.55 -12.67 14.55
C SER A 113 5.27 -11.52 13.58
N ILE A 114 4.11 -11.55 12.91
CA ILE A 114 3.66 -10.48 12.00
C ILE A 114 3.38 -9.22 12.81
N ARG A 115 2.64 -9.33 13.93
CA ARG A 115 2.34 -8.19 14.81
C ARG A 115 3.61 -7.51 15.31
N LYS A 116 4.58 -8.29 15.81
CA LYS A 116 5.86 -7.74 16.31
C LYS A 116 6.63 -6.97 15.24
N ARG A 117 6.60 -7.45 13.98
CA ARG A 117 7.20 -6.74 12.84
C ARG A 117 6.46 -5.46 12.47
N LEU A 118 5.15 -5.42 12.66
CA LEU A 118 4.36 -4.22 12.41
C LEU A 118 4.54 -3.17 13.52
N GLU A 119 4.63 -3.59 14.78
CA GLU A 119 4.88 -2.70 15.93
C GLU A 119 6.30 -2.13 15.94
N ASN A 120 7.29 -2.90 15.48
CA ASN A 120 8.68 -2.48 15.37
C ASN A 120 9.16 -2.67 13.93
N PRO A 121 8.76 -1.77 13.01
CA PRO A 121 9.19 -1.86 11.62
C PRO A 121 10.72 -1.74 11.57
N PRO A 122 11.39 -2.51 10.68
CA PRO A 122 12.81 -2.28 10.43
C PRO A 122 13.01 -0.83 9.97
N PRO A 123 14.12 -0.17 10.38
CA PRO A 123 14.33 1.24 10.07
C PRO A 123 14.23 1.46 8.55
N SER A 124 13.26 2.26 8.14
CA SER A 124 13.05 2.60 6.73
C SER A 124 13.99 3.74 6.34
N MET A 125 14.30 3.86 5.05
CA MET A 125 15.13 4.98 4.57
C MET A 125 14.45 6.35 4.75
N SER A 126 13.13 6.39 4.93
CA SER A 126 12.39 7.62 5.25
C SER A 126 12.70 8.09 6.68
N ASP A 127 12.85 7.16 7.62
CA ASP A 127 13.14 7.48 9.04
C ASP A 127 14.54 8.09 9.22
N VAL A 128 15.45 7.82 8.29
CA VAL A 128 16.79 8.43 8.26
C VAL A 128 16.75 9.87 7.70
N SER A 129 15.77 10.18 6.85
CA SER A 129 15.60 11.53 6.27
C SER A 129 15.10 12.52 7.31
N ASP A 130 14.13 12.14 8.16
CA ASP A 130 13.64 12.98 9.26
C ASP A 130 14.74 13.27 10.30
N SER A 131 15.71 12.36 10.46
CA SER A 131 16.87 12.58 11.33
C SER A 131 17.90 13.57 10.77
N MET A 132 17.83 13.92 9.48
CA MET A 132 18.76 14.87 8.84
C MET A 132 18.27 16.31 8.95
N GLU A 133 16.99 16.52 9.28
CA GLU A 133 16.39 17.85 9.48
C GLU A 133 16.75 18.48 10.84
N ASP A 134 17.25 17.70 11.79
CA ASP A 134 17.62 18.13 13.16
C ASP A 134 19.13 18.41 13.33
N LEU A 135 19.92 18.29 12.25
CA LEU A 135 21.29 18.78 12.23
C LEU A 135 21.28 20.25 11.81
N GLU A 136 21.02 21.14 12.78
CA GLU A 136 21.33 22.58 12.66
C GLU A 136 22.83 22.75 12.38
N VAL A 137 23.19 22.80 11.09
CA VAL A 137 24.51 23.26 10.68
C VAL A 137 24.55 24.75 11.01
N GLU A 138 25.16 25.08 12.16
CA GLU A 138 25.55 26.43 12.54
C GLU A 138 26.11 27.16 11.31
N GLN A 139 25.31 28.09 10.76
CA GLN A 139 25.73 28.96 9.68
C GLN A 139 26.86 29.85 10.19
N THR A 140 28.09 29.37 10.01
CA THR A 140 29.26 30.21 10.22
C THR A 140 29.23 31.27 9.12
N LYS A 141 29.14 32.53 9.56
CA LYS A 141 29.08 33.80 8.80
C LYS A 141 29.72 33.76 7.39
N PRO A 142 29.17 34.55 6.44
CA PRO A 142 29.61 34.56 5.06
C PRO A 142 31.04 35.12 4.97
N SER A 143 32.02 34.26 4.70
CA SER A 143 33.32 34.72 4.22
C SER A 143 33.20 35.02 2.73
N SER A 144 33.19 36.31 2.42
CA SER A 144 33.50 36.89 1.11
C SER A 144 34.55 36.09 0.34
N CYS A 145 34.16 35.47 -0.77
CA CYS A 145 35.06 35.04 -1.82
C CYS A 145 34.52 35.56 -3.16
N GLY A 146 35.38 36.30 -3.85
CA GLY A 146 35.02 37.19 -4.94
C GLY A 146 34.68 36.51 -6.25
N GLU A 147 34.05 37.34 -7.08
CA GLU A 147 33.78 37.21 -8.50
C GLU A 147 34.80 36.34 -9.26
N LYS A 148 34.37 35.16 -9.71
CA LYS A 148 34.67 34.58 -11.04
C LYS A 148 33.56 33.58 -11.42
N GLU A 149 32.80 33.89 -12.46
CA GLU A 149 32.09 32.90 -13.28
C GLU A 149 33.12 31.99 -14.00
N PRO A 150 32.81 30.72 -14.35
CA PRO A 150 31.90 30.42 -15.49
C PRO A 150 30.98 29.20 -15.35
N GLU A 151 29.91 29.23 -16.14
CA GLU A 151 29.19 28.09 -16.75
C GLU A 151 28.70 26.95 -15.84
N CYS A 152 27.44 27.05 -15.39
CA CYS A 152 26.63 25.88 -15.06
C CYS A 152 25.89 25.40 -16.32
N CYS A 153 26.19 24.16 -16.69
CA CYS A 153 25.82 23.48 -17.92
C CYS A 153 24.31 23.49 -18.23
N GLY A 154 23.96 24.03 -19.41
CA GLY A 154 22.82 23.55 -20.17
C GLY A 154 23.10 22.16 -20.74
N GLY A 155 22.13 21.26 -20.62
CA GLY A 155 22.28 19.89 -21.14
C GLY A 155 20.99 19.09 -21.02
N VAL A 156 20.03 19.36 -21.90
CA VAL A 156 18.95 18.43 -22.24
C VAL A 156 19.58 17.16 -22.82
N GLN A 157 19.52 16.03 -22.12
CA GLN A 157 19.61 14.70 -22.73
C GLN A 157 18.68 13.70 -22.03
N LYS A 158 17.64 13.34 -22.79
CA LYS A 158 17.11 11.99 -23.05
C LYS A 158 16.72 11.09 -21.87
N MET A 159 15.41 10.95 -21.75
CA MET A 159 14.70 9.74 -21.36
C MET A 159 15.24 8.53 -22.15
N ASP A 160 15.75 7.52 -21.44
CA ASP A 160 15.82 6.16 -21.98
C ASP A 160 15.65 5.11 -20.88
N SER A 161 15.04 4.01 -21.30
CA SER A 161 14.40 2.98 -20.49
C SER A 161 15.38 2.02 -19.79
N SER A 162 14.83 1.33 -18.78
CA SER A 162 15.11 -0.06 -18.38
C SER A 162 16.34 -0.39 -17.52
N GLY A 163 16.05 -0.79 -16.28
CA GLY A 163 16.90 -1.65 -15.45
C GLY A 163 16.12 -2.05 -14.18
N PRO A 164 15.78 -3.34 -13.96
CA PRO A 164 15.10 -3.74 -12.74
C PRO A 164 16.11 -3.69 -11.59
N CYS A 165 15.91 -2.78 -10.63
CA CYS A 165 16.60 -2.84 -9.35
C CYS A 165 16.12 -4.11 -8.64
N GLN A 166 16.91 -5.17 -8.81
CA GLN A 166 16.84 -6.41 -8.09
C GLN A 166 17.18 -6.11 -6.62
N LEU A 167 16.17 -5.61 -5.89
CA LEU A 167 16.24 -5.44 -4.44
C LEU A 167 16.37 -6.83 -3.86
N GLN A 168 17.60 -7.12 -3.46
CA GLN A 168 18.02 -8.36 -2.86
C GLN A 168 17.08 -8.68 -1.72
N ASN A 169 16.58 -9.90 -1.79
CA ASN A 169 15.80 -10.59 -0.79
C ASN A 169 16.59 -10.59 0.54
N ILE A 170 16.46 -9.53 1.33
CA ILE A 170 16.89 -9.50 2.73
C ILE A 170 15.82 -10.26 3.51
N CYS A 171 15.77 -11.57 3.25
CA CYS A 171 15.12 -12.52 4.11
C CYS A 171 15.96 -12.56 5.39
N SER A 172 15.61 -11.70 6.34
CA SER A 172 16.07 -11.81 7.71
C SER A 172 15.64 -13.17 8.23
N LYS A 173 16.55 -14.14 8.13
CA LYS A 173 16.54 -15.40 8.88
C LYS A 173 16.55 -15.04 10.37
N SER A 174 15.36 -14.77 10.91
CA SER A 174 15.12 -14.88 12.33
C SER A 174 15.05 -16.36 12.65
N THR A 175 16.21 -16.92 12.96
CA THR A 175 16.35 -18.23 13.57
C THR A 175 15.85 -18.14 15.02
N ASP A 176 15.13 -19.18 15.43
CA ASP A 176 14.71 -19.52 16.80
C ASP A 176 13.35 -18.96 17.29
N CYS A 177 12.29 -19.55 16.73
CA CYS A 177 11.13 -19.93 17.54
C CYS A 177 10.97 -21.45 17.42
N SER A 178 11.02 -22.15 18.56
CA SER A 178 10.80 -23.60 18.69
C SER A 178 9.34 -24.00 18.39
N GLY A 179 8.81 -23.55 17.26
CA GLY A 179 7.55 -24.01 16.69
C GLY A 179 7.82 -25.15 15.74
N GLU A 180 6.98 -26.18 15.78
CA GLU A 180 6.98 -27.21 14.74
C GLU A 180 6.80 -26.55 13.38
N SER A 181 7.65 -26.88 12.40
CA SER A 181 7.49 -26.35 11.05
C SER A 181 6.19 -26.84 10.43
N LEU A 182 5.57 -26.04 9.55
CA LEU A 182 4.38 -26.43 8.80
C LEU A 182 4.51 -27.83 8.16
N ASN A 183 5.68 -28.18 7.62
CA ASN A 183 5.94 -29.49 7.04
C ASN A 183 5.73 -30.66 8.01
N VAL A 184 6.07 -30.47 9.29
CA VAL A 184 5.87 -31.49 10.34
C VAL A 184 4.37 -31.66 10.61
N LEU A 185 3.62 -30.55 10.70
CA LEU A 185 2.17 -30.57 10.89
C LEU A 185 1.44 -31.21 9.70
N LEU A 186 1.88 -30.93 8.47
CA LEU A 186 1.36 -31.56 7.26
C LEU A 186 1.58 -33.08 7.29
N GLN A 187 2.79 -33.52 7.66
CA GLN A 187 3.08 -34.96 7.77
C GLN A 187 2.19 -35.62 8.82
N ARG A 188 2.07 -35.01 10.00
CA ARG A 188 1.22 -35.52 11.07
C ARG A 188 -0.25 -35.60 10.67
N CYS A 189 -0.73 -34.65 9.86
CA CYS A 189 -2.08 -34.69 9.30
C CYS A 189 -2.27 -35.86 8.33
N MET A 190 -1.28 -36.14 7.48
CA MET A 190 -1.32 -37.30 6.59
C MET A 190 -1.32 -38.63 7.36
N ASP A 191 -0.57 -38.71 8.46
CA ASP A 191 -0.54 -39.88 9.33
C ASP A 191 -1.92 -40.10 9.98
N VAL A 192 -2.55 -39.04 10.50
CA VAL A 192 -3.92 -39.09 11.05
C VAL A 192 -4.96 -39.54 10.01
N ILE A 193 -4.87 -39.05 8.77
CA ILE A 193 -5.77 -39.47 7.69
C ILE A 193 -5.63 -40.97 7.42
N SER A 194 -4.39 -41.47 7.43
CA SER A 194 -4.10 -42.88 7.21
C SER A 194 -4.61 -43.74 8.36
N GLU A 195 -4.43 -43.30 9.61
CA GLU A 195 -4.93 -43.97 10.82
C GLU A 195 -6.46 -44.07 10.85
N LEU A 196 -7.15 -43.03 10.40
CA LEU A 196 -8.61 -42.96 10.39
C LEU A 196 -9.24 -43.64 9.16
N GLY A 197 -8.43 -44.11 8.21
CA GLY A 197 -8.92 -44.71 6.97
C GLY A 197 -9.72 -43.74 6.10
N LEU A 198 -9.36 -42.46 6.13
CA LEU A 198 -10.03 -41.40 5.37
C LEU A 198 -9.63 -41.44 3.88
N PRO A 199 -10.43 -40.82 2.98
CA PRO A 199 -10.17 -40.85 1.54
C PRO A 199 -8.80 -40.28 1.17
N GLN A 200 -8.09 -40.97 0.27
CA GLN A 200 -6.73 -40.62 -0.13
C GLN A 200 -6.65 -39.27 -0.89
N GLU A 201 -7.77 -38.80 -1.45
CA GLU A 201 -7.87 -37.47 -2.06
C GLU A 201 -7.49 -36.35 -1.08
N LEU A 202 -7.76 -36.52 0.22
CA LEU A 202 -7.38 -35.57 1.26
C LEU A 202 -5.85 -35.45 1.40
N VAL A 203 -5.12 -36.55 1.20
CA VAL A 203 -3.65 -36.53 1.19
C VAL A 203 -3.13 -35.68 0.03
N GLY A 204 -3.78 -35.75 -1.14
CA GLY A 204 -3.47 -34.89 -2.28
C GLY A 204 -3.63 -33.41 -1.95
N HIS A 205 -4.77 -33.03 -1.35
CA HIS A 205 -5.02 -31.65 -0.93
C HIS A 205 -4.04 -31.13 0.12
N ILE A 206 -3.53 -31.98 1.00
CA ILE A 206 -2.50 -31.60 1.99
C ILE A 206 -1.14 -31.42 1.32
N GLN A 207 -0.81 -32.25 0.32
CA GLN A 207 0.44 -32.11 -0.43
C GLN A 207 0.49 -30.81 -1.24
N GLU A 208 -0.64 -30.35 -1.77
CA GLU A 208 -0.74 -29.04 -2.44
C GLU A 208 -0.26 -27.90 -1.53
N LEU A 209 -0.52 -27.97 -0.21
CA LEU A 209 -0.09 -26.95 0.75
C LEU A 209 1.43 -26.85 0.94
N LYS A 210 2.19 -27.88 0.53
CA LYS A 210 3.65 -27.87 0.57
C LYS A 210 4.27 -27.07 -0.59
N SER A 211 3.50 -26.84 -1.64
CA SER A 211 3.94 -26.16 -2.87
C SER A 211 3.61 -24.66 -2.92
N VAL A 212 2.91 -24.17 -1.89
CA VAL A 212 2.53 -22.75 -1.70
C VAL A 212 3.64 -22.03 -0.95
#